data_AF-X0VXW1-F1
#
_entry.id   AF-X0VXW1-F1
#
_cell.length_a   1.000
_cell.length_b   1.000
_cell.length_c   1.000
_cell.angle_alpha   90.00
_cell.angle_beta   90.00
_cell.angle_gamma   90.00
#
_symmetry.space_group_name_H-M   'P 1'
#
loop_
_entity.id
_entity.type
_entity.pdbx_description
1 polymer ?
#
loop_
_entity_poly.entity_id
_entity_poly.type
_entity_poly.pdbx_seq_one_letter_code
_entity_poly.pdbx_strand_id
1 'polypeptide(L)'
;ELTATIDPKEYTDIDALALAIKAAMKAVSANDYAVSYDSTNSKFIIRADGTNLNELNELHLLWGTGKNANAGTSAAATLGFNKADDIVTFPISDNQVTLITIDNTNNKIDFEEVSAGVNSGELTATIAGGDYTDLVALESAIETAMEARTLYDIDYAVSYNSTTGKFTIEEDGGAPVLTELQLLWKSGTNKGSNAAVTIGFNDSVDETGVTSYAGDNKVVLITIDDTNNKLDFSEVNAAGLNSSELTATIAGGDYT
;
A
#
# COMPACT_ATOMS: atom_id res chain seq x y z
N GLU A 1 -1.68 13.60 24.04
CA GLU A 1 -2.71 12.82 24.76
C GLU A 1 -4.07 13.34 24.34
N LEU A 2 -4.96 12.46 23.87
CA LEU A 2 -6.34 12.80 23.52
C LEU A 2 -7.24 12.60 24.74
N THR A 3 -8.29 13.40 24.91
CA THR A 3 -9.26 13.23 26.01
C THR A 3 -10.66 13.15 25.43
N ALA A 4 -11.27 11.97 25.48
CA ALA A 4 -12.67 11.78 25.15
C ALA A 4 -13.53 12.16 26.35
N THR A 5 -14.39 13.17 26.19
CA THR A 5 -15.34 13.59 27.24
C THR A 5 -16.70 12.97 26.95
N ILE A 6 -17.18 12.13 27.87
CA ILE A 6 -18.52 11.55 27.81
C ILE A 6 -19.51 12.58 28.38
N ASP A 7 -20.57 12.89 27.64
CA ASP A 7 -21.59 13.85 28.08
C ASP A 7 -22.22 13.43 29.41
N PRO A 8 -22.20 14.28 30.45
CA PRO A 8 -22.82 13.95 31.72
C PRO A 8 -24.34 14.02 31.60
N LYS A 9 -24.98 12.87 31.44
CA LYS A 9 -26.44 12.71 31.45
C LYS A 9 -26.83 11.32 31.93
N GLU A 10 -28.12 11.13 32.18
CA GLU A 10 -28.67 9.80 32.37
C GLU A 10 -28.71 9.07 31.03
N TYR A 11 -28.10 7.88 31.00
CA TYR A 11 -28.18 6.96 29.87
C TYR A 11 -29.27 5.93 30.16
N THR A 12 -30.25 5.84 29.27
CA THR A 12 -31.45 5.01 29.46
C THR A 12 -31.18 3.51 29.35
N ASP A 13 -30.08 3.14 28.71
CA ASP A 13 -29.59 1.77 28.58
C ASP A 13 -28.06 1.79 28.36
N ILE A 14 -27.45 0.62 28.52
CA ILE A 14 -26.00 0.46 28.47
C ILE A 14 -25.42 0.61 27.06
N ASP A 15 -26.24 0.31 26.03
CA ASP A 15 -25.85 0.45 24.62
C ASP A 15 -25.76 1.94 24.23
N ALA A 16 -26.67 2.77 24.76
CA ALA A 16 -26.61 4.22 24.61
C ALA A 16 -25.35 4.83 25.25
N LEU A 17 -24.90 4.28 26.40
CA LEU A 17 -23.63 4.68 27.00
C LEU A 17 -22.44 4.24 26.13
N ALA A 18 -22.43 2.99 25.65
CA ALA A 18 -21.40 2.49 24.73
C ALA A 18 -21.29 3.39 23.49
N LEU A 19 -22.42 3.76 22.88
CA LEU A 19 -22.46 4.65 21.72
C LEU A 19 -21.93 6.05 22.04
N ALA A 20 -22.21 6.58 23.23
CA ALA A 20 -21.70 7.88 23.64
C ALA A 20 -20.18 7.86 23.89
N ILE A 21 -19.64 6.77 24.44
CA ILE A 21 -18.19 6.58 24.57
C ILE A 21 -17.56 6.56 23.16
N LYS A 22 -18.13 5.78 22.23
CA LYS A 22 -17.68 5.74 20.82
C LYS A 22 -17.67 7.15 20.22
N ALA A 23 -18.76 7.90 20.37
CA ALA A 23 -18.88 9.26 19.85
C ALA A 23 -17.83 10.21 20.46
N ALA A 24 -17.61 10.14 21.78
CA ALA A 24 -16.61 10.96 22.48
C ALA A 24 -15.18 10.66 21.99
N MET A 25 -14.84 9.40 21.75
CA MET A 25 -13.53 9.02 21.21
C MET A 25 -13.36 9.50 19.77
N LYS A 26 -14.40 9.35 18.92
CA LYS A 26 -14.38 9.83 17.54
C LYS A 26 -14.30 11.36 17.44
N ALA A 27 -14.85 12.09 18.41
CA ALA A 27 -14.78 13.55 18.42
C ALA A 27 -13.35 14.11 18.59
N VAL A 28 -12.43 13.31 19.13
CA VAL A 28 -11.05 13.76 19.44
C VAL A 28 -9.97 13.00 18.66
N SER A 29 -10.34 11.98 17.90
CA SER A 29 -9.43 11.14 17.13
C SER A 29 -9.88 11.06 15.67
N ALA A 30 -8.93 11.04 14.74
CA ALA A 30 -9.24 10.75 13.33
C ALA A 30 -9.73 9.30 13.15
N ASN A 31 -9.30 8.39 14.01
CA ASN A 31 -9.61 6.96 13.96
C ASN A 31 -11.04 6.65 14.41
N ASP A 32 -11.58 5.52 13.93
CA ASP A 32 -12.84 4.96 14.41
C ASP A 32 -12.60 3.93 15.51
N TYR A 33 -13.57 3.81 16.42
CA TYR A 33 -13.55 2.85 17.51
C TYR A 33 -14.88 2.10 17.59
N ALA A 34 -14.81 0.83 17.95
CA ALA A 34 -15.96 0.03 18.32
C ALA A 34 -16.02 -0.05 19.84
N VAL A 35 -17.11 0.42 20.42
CA VAL A 35 -17.42 0.29 21.84
C VAL A 35 -18.71 -0.49 21.98
N SER A 36 -18.68 -1.55 22.79
CA SER A 36 -19.84 -2.40 23.05
C SER A 36 -19.87 -2.83 24.51
N TYR A 37 -21.03 -3.28 24.97
CA TYR A 37 -21.20 -3.87 26.29
C TYR A 37 -21.52 -5.37 26.14
N ASP A 38 -20.66 -6.21 26.70
CA ASP A 38 -20.93 -7.63 26.85
C ASP A 38 -21.80 -7.84 28.09
N SER A 39 -23.10 -8.02 27.87
CA SER A 39 -24.07 -8.25 28.93
C SER A 39 -23.93 -9.59 29.64
N THR A 40 -23.22 -10.57 29.04
CA THR A 40 -23.00 -11.87 29.67
C THR A 40 -21.90 -11.77 30.73
N ASN A 41 -20.82 -11.03 30.42
CA ASN A 41 -19.70 -10.84 31.32
C ASN A 41 -19.77 -9.51 32.11
N SER A 42 -20.77 -8.67 31.82
CA SER A 42 -20.96 -7.33 32.37
C SER A 42 -19.75 -6.41 32.17
N LYS A 43 -19.15 -6.44 30.96
CA LYS A 43 -17.92 -5.71 30.64
C LYS A 43 -18.10 -4.80 29.42
N PHE A 44 -17.47 -3.63 29.46
CA PHE A 44 -17.25 -2.85 28.24
C PHE A 44 -16.08 -3.42 27.44
N ILE A 45 -16.23 -3.41 26.12
CA ILE A 45 -15.18 -3.75 25.17
C ILE A 45 -14.95 -2.53 24.30
N ILE A 46 -13.71 -2.02 24.32
CA ILE A 46 -13.24 -0.90 23.49
C ILE A 46 -12.15 -1.45 22.58
N ARG A 47 -12.32 -1.31 21.27
CA ARG A 47 -11.34 -1.69 20.26
C ARG A 47 -11.31 -0.68 19.13
N ALA A 48 -10.22 -0.65 18.38
CA ALA A 48 -10.17 0.13 17.15
C ALA A 48 -11.13 -0.49 16.11
N ASP A 49 -11.84 0.35 15.35
CA ASP A 49 -12.77 -0.08 14.30
C ASP A 49 -12.02 -0.15 12.98
N GLY A 50 -12.05 -1.30 12.32
CA GLY A 50 -11.24 -1.65 11.14
C GLY A 50 -11.39 -0.75 9.92
N THR A 51 -12.28 0.25 9.97
CA THR A 51 -12.70 1.08 8.84
C THR A 51 -11.72 2.20 8.49
N ASN A 52 -10.81 2.57 9.40
CA ASN A 52 -9.80 3.62 9.19
C ASN A 52 -8.49 3.32 9.97
N LEU A 53 -8.03 2.06 9.99
CA LEU A 53 -6.84 1.67 10.77
C LEU A 53 -5.50 1.89 10.07
N ASN A 54 -5.47 2.51 8.89
CA ASN A 54 -4.27 2.59 8.06
C ASN A 54 -3.07 3.30 8.74
N GLU A 55 -3.26 3.92 9.91
CA GLU A 55 -2.21 4.60 10.67
C GLU A 55 -2.12 4.20 12.16
N LEU A 56 -2.99 3.31 12.66
CA LEU A 56 -3.02 2.97 14.09
C LEU A 56 -2.26 1.66 14.37
N ASN A 57 -0.99 1.78 14.76
CA ASN A 57 -0.16 0.63 15.16
C ASN A 57 -0.49 0.13 16.57
N GLU A 58 -0.93 1.02 17.47
CA GLU A 58 -1.27 0.68 18.85
C GLU A 58 -2.44 1.53 19.38
N LEU A 59 -3.28 0.95 20.24
CA LEU A 59 -4.26 1.67 21.05
C LEU A 59 -3.86 1.62 22.52
N HIS A 60 -3.63 2.79 23.10
CA HIS A 60 -3.31 2.96 24.51
C HIS A 60 -4.51 3.59 25.24
N LEU A 61 -5.07 2.88 26.22
CA LEU A 61 -6.07 3.41 27.13
C LEU A 61 -5.38 3.76 28.46
N LEU A 62 -5.04 5.04 28.61
CA LEU A 62 -4.20 5.56 29.70
C LEU A 62 -4.97 5.73 31.02
N TRP A 63 -5.55 4.66 31.54
CA TRP A 63 -6.39 4.66 32.75
C TRP A 63 -5.66 5.05 34.02
N GLY A 64 -4.36 4.75 34.10
CA GLY A 64 -3.50 4.95 35.26
C GLY A 64 -2.51 6.10 35.11
N THR A 65 -1.96 6.29 33.91
CA THR A 65 -0.92 7.30 33.67
C THR A 65 -1.45 8.58 33.01
N GLY A 66 -2.65 8.53 32.42
CA GLY A 66 -3.24 9.67 31.72
C GLY A 66 -3.50 10.87 32.62
N LYS A 67 -3.62 12.06 32.03
CA LYS A 67 -3.87 13.32 32.74
C LYS A 67 -5.09 13.25 33.67
N ASN A 68 -6.16 12.58 33.22
CA ASN A 68 -7.39 12.41 34.01
C ASN A 68 -7.24 11.37 35.12
N ALA A 69 -6.34 10.40 34.99
CA ALA A 69 -5.99 9.48 36.07
C ALA A 69 -5.34 10.24 37.24
N ASN A 70 -4.37 11.10 36.91
CA ASN A 70 -3.66 11.95 37.89
C ASN A 70 -4.59 12.98 38.56
N ALA A 71 -5.58 13.49 37.83
CA ALA A 71 -6.60 14.40 38.36
C ALA A 71 -7.71 13.68 39.16
N GLY A 72 -7.71 12.34 39.20
CA GLY A 72 -8.76 11.55 39.87
C GLY A 72 -10.11 11.57 39.15
N THR A 73 -10.14 11.96 37.87
CA THR A 73 -11.34 12.10 37.03
C THR A 73 -11.42 11.05 35.91
N SER A 74 -10.55 10.04 35.91
CA SER A 74 -10.61 8.93 34.97
C SER A 74 -11.90 8.13 35.10
N ALA A 75 -12.53 7.82 33.96
CA ALA A 75 -13.75 7.01 33.90
C ALA A 75 -13.49 5.50 34.09
N ALA A 76 -12.23 5.06 34.18
CA ALA A 76 -11.83 3.65 34.21
C ALA A 76 -12.65 2.81 35.20
N ALA A 77 -12.64 3.20 36.47
CA ALA A 77 -13.35 2.47 37.53
C ALA A 77 -14.87 2.45 37.32
N THR A 78 -15.44 3.54 36.82
CA THR A 78 -16.88 3.65 36.51
C THR A 78 -17.28 2.70 35.38
N LEU A 79 -16.40 2.52 34.39
CA LEU A 79 -16.60 1.62 33.26
C LEU A 79 -16.13 0.18 33.54
N GLY A 80 -15.65 -0.11 34.75
CA GLY A 80 -15.21 -1.45 35.16
C GLY A 80 -13.78 -1.82 34.77
N PHE A 81 -12.98 -0.86 34.29
CA PHE A 81 -11.54 -1.04 34.07
C PHE A 81 -10.75 -0.80 35.36
N ASN A 82 -9.61 -1.47 35.48
CA ASN A 82 -8.66 -1.19 36.57
C ASN A 82 -7.89 0.12 36.27
N LYS A 83 -7.04 0.56 37.20
CA LYS A 83 -6.20 1.76 37.01
C LYS A 83 -4.87 1.46 36.30
N ALA A 84 -4.69 0.28 35.71
CA ALA A 84 -3.53 0.02 34.87
C ALA A 84 -3.88 0.44 33.44
N ASP A 85 -2.89 0.93 32.69
CA ASP A 85 -3.10 1.25 31.29
C ASP A 85 -3.28 -0.04 30.48
N ASP A 86 -4.20 -0.02 29.52
CA ASP A 86 -4.35 -1.10 28.55
C ASP A 86 -3.65 -0.70 27.25
N ILE A 87 -2.89 -1.64 26.67
CA ILE A 87 -2.21 -1.46 25.39
C ILE A 87 -2.61 -2.60 24.47
N VAL A 88 -3.05 -2.26 23.27
CA VAL A 88 -3.31 -3.19 22.17
C VAL A 88 -2.37 -2.84 21.02
N THR A 89 -1.50 -3.76 20.64
CA THR A 89 -0.62 -3.62 19.48
C THR A 89 -1.20 -4.41 18.30
N PHE A 90 -1.28 -3.77 17.14
CA PHE A 90 -1.75 -4.40 15.91
C PHE A 90 -0.56 -4.91 15.09
N PRO A 91 -0.65 -6.11 14.48
CA PRO A 91 0.43 -6.61 13.65
C PRO A 91 0.61 -5.74 12.40
N ILE A 92 1.86 -5.42 12.08
CA ILE A 92 2.28 -4.78 10.84
C ILE A 92 3.37 -5.64 10.20
N SER A 93 3.56 -5.54 8.89
CA SER A 93 4.64 -6.27 8.22
C SER A 93 6.01 -5.85 8.76
N ASP A 94 6.85 -6.81 9.12
CA ASP A 94 8.21 -6.56 9.62
C ASP A 94 9.15 -6.03 8.53
N ASN A 95 8.86 -6.37 7.28
CA ASN A 95 9.62 -5.98 6.10
C ASN A 95 8.72 -5.25 5.11
N GLN A 96 9.31 -4.37 4.32
CA GLN A 96 8.64 -3.84 3.13
C GLN A 96 8.33 -4.98 2.17
N VAL A 97 7.19 -4.90 1.50
CA VAL A 97 6.81 -5.86 0.47
C VAL A 97 7.48 -5.43 -0.83
N THR A 98 8.39 -6.25 -1.35
CA THR A 98 8.93 -6.07 -2.70
C THR A 98 7.81 -6.31 -3.71
N LEU A 99 7.56 -5.32 -4.58
CA LEU A 99 6.54 -5.40 -5.61
C LEU A 99 7.16 -5.85 -6.94
N ILE A 100 8.30 -5.27 -7.32
CA ILE A 100 8.99 -5.56 -8.57
C ILE A 100 10.50 -5.63 -8.30
N THR A 101 11.16 -6.66 -8.82
CA THR A 101 12.62 -6.76 -8.82
C THR A 101 13.14 -6.48 -10.22
N ILE A 102 14.08 -5.54 -10.32
CA ILE A 102 14.85 -5.25 -11.53
C ILE A 102 16.29 -5.74 -11.32
N ASP A 103 16.78 -6.57 -12.22
CA ASP A 103 18.14 -7.08 -12.22
C ASP A 103 18.72 -7.14 -13.66
N ASN A 104 19.85 -7.80 -13.84
CA ASN A 104 20.50 -7.88 -15.16
C ASN A 104 19.73 -8.69 -16.21
N THR A 105 18.64 -9.37 -15.83
CA THR A 105 17.79 -10.16 -16.72
C THR A 105 16.58 -9.39 -17.22
N ASN A 106 16.26 -8.22 -16.66
CA ASN A 106 15.08 -7.44 -17.05
C ASN A 106 15.27 -5.90 -16.92
N ASN A 107 16.51 -5.40 -16.96
CA ASN A 107 16.79 -3.97 -16.75
C ASN A 107 17.06 -3.15 -18.02
N LYS A 108 16.73 -3.66 -19.21
CA LYS A 108 17.00 -2.94 -20.47
C LYS A 108 15.73 -2.42 -21.12
N ILE A 109 15.83 -1.22 -21.68
CA ILE A 109 14.85 -0.66 -22.62
C ILE A 109 15.65 -0.20 -23.84
N ASP A 110 15.44 -0.86 -24.97
CA ASP A 110 15.94 -0.38 -26.25
C ASP A 110 14.86 0.46 -26.91
N PHE A 111 15.21 1.64 -27.39
CA PHE A 111 14.26 2.59 -27.96
C PHE A 111 14.90 3.43 -29.08
N GLU A 112 14.05 4.02 -29.92
CA GLU A 112 14.44 5.04 -30.89
C GLU A 112 13.58 6.27 -30.74
N GLU A 113 14.19 7.42 -30.99
CA GLU A 113 13.53 8.71 -31.00
C GLU A 113 13.44 9.21 -32.43
N VAL A 114 12.26 9.65 -32.86
CA VAL A 114 12.10 10.32 -34.15
C VAL A 114 11.74 11.77 -33.90
N SER A 115 12.65 12.69 -34.23
CA SER A 115 12.41 14.12 -34.15
C SER A 115 12.53 14.76 -35.53
N ALA A 116 11.50 15.53 -35.93
CA ALA A 116 11.41 16.15 -37.24
C ALA A 116 11.68 15.18 -38.42
N GLY A 117 11.25 13.92 -38.27
CA GLY A 117 11.44 12.85 -39.27
C GLY A 117 12.85 12.24 -39.33
N VAL A 118 13.74 12.59 -38.40
CA VAL A 118 15.08 12.01 -38.26
C VAL A 118 15.08 11.06 -37.07
N ASN A 119 15.57 9.84 -37.28
CA ASN A 119 15.68 8.81 -36.26
C ASN A 119 17.05 8.89 -35.55
N SER A 120 17.06 8.71 -34.22
CA SER A 120 18.28 8.68 -33.40
C SER A 120 19.19 7.48 -33.65
N GLY A 121 18.64 6.40 -34.23
CA GLY A 121 19.14 5.04 -34.08
C GLY A 121 18.85 4.48 -32.69
N GLU A 122 19.06 3.18 -32.51
CA GLU A 122 18.83 2.48 -31.25
C GLU A 122 19.64 3.09 -30.08
N LEU A 123 18.90 3.40 -29.01
CA LEU A 123 19.39 3.84 -27.71
C LEU A 123 19.06 2.75 -26.68
N THR A 124 19.94 2.52 -25.71
CA THR A 124 19.71 1.54 -24.63
C THR A 124 19.70 2.21 -23.26
N ALA A 125 18.51 2.32 -22.68
CA ALA A 125 18.29 2.63 -21.27
C ALA A 125 18.67 1.42 -20.40
N THR A 126 19.29 1.68 -19.25
CA THR A 126 19.54 0.66 -18.22
C THR A 126 18.92 1.11 -16.93
N ILE A 127 17.82 0.48 -16.56
CA ILE A 127 17.12 0.73 -15.29
C ILE A 127 18.06 0.31 -14.14
N ALA A 128 18.09 1.10 -13.08
CA ALA A 128 18.85 0.74 -11.90
C ALA A 128 18.34 -0.60 -11.33
N GLY A 129 19.25 -1.51 -11.01
CA GLY A 129 18.87 -2.78 -10.39
C GLY A 129 18.48 -2.59 -8.92
N GLY A 130 17.46 -3.30 -8.47
CA GLY A 130 16.98 -3.24 -7.09
C GLY A 130 15.60 -3.88 -6.89
N ASP A 131 15.23 -4.01 -5.62
CA ASP A 131 13.90 -4.38 -5.19
C ASP A 131 13.08 -3.10 -4.97
N TYR A 132 12.06 -2.90 -5.81
CA TYR A 132 11.16 -1.77 -5.76
C TYR A 132 9.94 -2.12 -4.92
N THR A 133 9.83 -1.47 -3.77
CA THR A 133 8.72 -1.59 -2.81
C THR A 133 7.64 -0.52 -3.02
N ASP A 134 7.92 0.43 -3.92
CA ASP A 134 7.08 1.56 -4.31
C ASP A 134 7.19 1.72 -5.84
N LEU A 135 6.05 1.81 -6.52
CA LEU A 135 6.01 1.92 -7.97
C LEU A 135 6.46 3.31 -8.44
N VAL A 136 6.30 4.36 -7.63
CA VAL A 136 6.81 5.71 -7.95
C VAL A 136 8.33 5.71 -8.03
N ALA A 137 9.00 4.93 -7.18
CA ALA A 137 10.44 4.77 -7.25
C ALA A 137 10.89 4.05 -8.54
N LEU A 138 10.09 3.10 -9.04
CA LEU A 138 10.38 2.40 -10.30
C LEU A 138 10.11 3.30 -11.51
N GLU A 139 9.00 4.04 -11.52
CA GLU A 139 8.68 5.06 -12.52
C GLU A 139 9.87 6.00 -12.74
N SER A 140 10.33 6.64 -11.65
CA SER A 140 11.45 7.57 -11.68
C SER A 140 12.77 6.92 -12.13
N ALA A 141 12.98 5.65 -11.79
CA ALA A 141 14.17 4.92 -12.24
C ALA A 141 14.14 4.63 -13.75
N ILE A 142 12.95 4.42 -14.33
CA ILE A 142 12.78 4.24 -15.78
C ILE A 142 12.98 5.57 -16.49
N GLU A 143 12.32 6.65 -16.04
CA GLU A 143 12.47 8.01 -16.57
C GLU A 143 13.96 8.40 -16.63
N THR A 144 14.62 8.35 -15.47
CA THR A 144 16.04 8.68 -15.34
C THR A 144 16.92 7.86 -16.29
N ALA A 145 16.60 6.58 -16.48
CA ALA A 145 17.37 5.71 -17.35
C ALA A 145 17.22 6.05 -18.84
N MET A 146 16.01 6.44 -19.28
CA MET A 146 15.71 6.84 -20.65
C MET A 146 16.27 8.22 -20.97
N GLU A 147 16.05 9.20 -20.08
CA GLU A 147 16.57 10.57 -20.20
C GLU A 147 18.09 10.64 -20.17
N ALA A 148 18.76 9.72 -19.46
CA ALA A 148 20.22 9.65 -19.50
C ALA A 148 20.78 9.21 -20.87
N ARG A 149 19.92 8.77 -21.79
CA ARG A 149 20.29 8.17 -23.08
C ARG A 149 19.69 8.88 -24.29
N THR A 150 18.69 9.74 -24.09
CA THR A 150 18.08 10.54 -25.17
C THR A 150 19.14 11.24 -26.02
N LEU A 151 18.92 11.26 -27.34
CA LEU A 151 19.76 12.01 -28.27
C LEU A 151 19.26 13.46 -28.42
N TYR A 152 17.96 13.66 -28.23
CA TYR A 152 17.30 14.93 -28.46
C TYR A 152 16.96 15.69 -27.18
N ASP A 153 17.52 15.34 -26.03
CA ASP A 153 17.22 15.95 -24.73
C ASP A 153 15.72 15.90 -24.39
N ILE A 154 15.08 14.74 -24.66
CA ILE A 154 13.66 14.50 -24.38
C ILE A 154 13.44 14.26 -22.88
N ASP A 155 12.38 14.87 -22.37
CA ASP A 155 11.82 14.65 -21.03
C ASP A 155 10.76 13.55 -21.12
N TYR A 156 10.91 12.50 -20.30
CA TYR A 156 10.01 11.35 -20.33
C TYR A 156 9.18 11.30 -19.06
N ALA A 157 7.90 10.95 -19.21
CA ALA A 157 7.01 10.65 -18.09
C ALA A 157 6.70 9.15 -18.06
N VAL A 158 6.86 8.54 -16.90
CA VAL A 158 6.49 7.16 -16.63
C VAL A 158 5.51 7.15 -15.46
N SER A 159 4.38 6.47 -15.63
CA SER A 159 3.36 6.42 -14.58
C SER A 159 2.67 5.07 -14.49
N TYR A 160 2.33 4.65 -13.28
CA TYR A 160 1.52 3.46 -13.01
C TYR A 160 0.08 3.86 -12.65
N ASN A 161 -0.89 3.32 -13.39
CA ASN A 161 -2.29 3.50 -13.10
C ASN A 161 -2.82 2.33 -12.26
N SER A 162 -2.96 2.53 -10.95
CA SER A 162 -3.45 1.51 -10.00
C SER A 162 -4.87 1.00 -10.25
N THR A 163 -5.69 1.72 -11.01
CA THR A 163 -7.03 1.26 -11.39
C THR A 163 -6.96 0.25 -12.54
N THR A 164 -6.07 0.49 -13.51
CA THR A 164 -5.92 -0.39 -14.67
C THR A 164 -4.84 -1.46 -14.48
N GLY A 165 -3.90 -1.24 -13.56
CA GLY A 165 -2.74 -2.07 -13.28
C GLY A 165 -1.60 -1.92 -14.28
N LYS A 166 -1.48 -0.79 -14.98
CA LYS A 166 -0.61 -0.64 -16.17
C LYS A 166 0.35 0.52 -16.03
N PHE A 167 1.58 0.34 -16.52
CA PHE A 167 2.50 1.44 -16.75
C PHE A 167 2.18 2.15 -18.07
N THR A 168 2.43 3.45 -18.10
CA THR A 168 2.52 4.27 -19.31
C THR A 168 3.93 4.82 -19.39
N ILE A 169 4.53 4.77 -20.59
CA ILE A 169 5.77 5.49 -20.93
C ILE A 169 5.41 6.46 -22.03
N GLU A 170 5.67 7.74 -21.80
CA GLU A 170 5.40 8.79 -22.76
C GLU A 170 6.44 9.90 -22.74
N GLU A 171 6.48 10.65 -23.83
CA GLU A 171 7.14 11.95 -23.88
C GLU A 171 6.31 12.98 -23.07
N ASP A 172 6.92 13.72 -22.14
CA ASP A 172 6.21 14.68 -21.26
C ASP A 172 5.80 16.00 -21.96
N GLY A 173 5.81 16.02 -23.30
CA GLY A 173 5.33 17.14 -24.12
C GLY A 173 6.10 18.46 -24.00
N GLY A 174 7.21 18.47 -23.26
CA GLY A 174 8.18 19.55 -23.23
C GLY A 174 8.88 19.74 -24.57
N ALA A 175 9.38 20.94 -24.86
CA ALA A 175 10.25 21.13 -26.03
C ALA A 175 11.68 20.65 -25.69
N PRO A 176 12.35 19.89 -26.57
CA PRO A 176 11.94 19.54 -27.93
C PRO A 176 10.97 18.35 -27.99
N VAL A 177 10.11 18.36 -29.02
CA VAL A 177 9.00 17.40 -29.14
C VAL A 177 9.37 16.25 -30.08
N LEU A 178 9.04 15.01 -29.71
CA LEU A 178 9.13 13.87 -30.62
C LEU A 178 7.98 13.86 -31.62
N THR A 179 8.27 13.36 -32.82
CA THR A 179 7.24 12.92 -33.75
C THR A 179 6.77 11.51 -33.40
N GLU A 180 7.69 10.68 -32.88
CA GLU A 180 7.44 9.30 -32.51
C GLU A 180 8.49 8.83 -31.50
N LEU A 181 8.06 8.06 -30.51
CA LEU A 181 8.89 7.23 -29.66
C LEU A 181 8.71 5.78 -30.12
N GLN A 182 9.80 5.04 -30.29
CA GLN A 182 9.72 3.60 -30.62
C GLN A 182 10.29 2.79 -29.47
N LEU A 183 9.51 1.89 -28.88
CA LEU A 183 10.00 0.95 -27.86
C LEU A 183 10.26 -0.39 -28.53
N LEU A 184 11.54 -0.76 -28.62
CA LEU A 184 12.03 -1.88 -29.43
C LEU A 184 12.05 -3.19 -28.64
N TRP A 185 10.92 -3.57 -28.04
CA TRP A 185 10.86 -4.74 -27.16
C TRP A 185 11.24 -6.04 -27.87
N LYS A 186 10.86 -6.18 -29.15
CA LYS A 186 11.09 -7.39 -29.95
C LYS A 186 12.38 -7.30 -30.78
N SER A 187 12.63 -6.15 -31.39
CA SER A 187 13.72 -5.98 -32.35
C SER A 187 15.03 -5.48 -31.73
N GLY A 188 14.96 -4.90 -30.52
CA GLY A 188 16.10 -4.32 -29.83
C GLY A 188 17.23 -5.30 -29.54
N THR A 189 18.47 -4.80 -29.50
CA THR A 189 19.68 -5.59 -29.20
C THR A 189 19.56 -6.40 -27.92
N ASN A 190 18.89 -5.88 -26.90
CA ASN A 190 18.74 -6.44 -25.55
C ASN A 190 17.38 -7.11 -25.32
N LYS A 191 16.67 -7.55 -26.37
CA LYS A 191 15.36 -8.24 -26.23
C LYS A 191 15.34 -9.45 -25.28
N GLY A 192 16.48 -10.09 -25.03
CA GLY A 192 16.58 -11.21 -24.10
C GLY A 192 16.70 -10.82 -22.63
N SER A 193 16.89 -9.53 -22.36
CA SER A 193 17.01 -8.96 -21.01
C SER A 193 16.22 -7.64 -20.86
N ASN A 194 15.17 -7.47 -21.66
CA ASN A 194 14.37 -6.25 -21.65
C ASN A 194 13.40 -6.24 -20.45
N ALA A 195 12.92 -5.04 -20.10
CA ALA A 195 11.97 -4.86 -19.01
C ALA A 195 10.51 -5.13 -19.39
N ALA A 196 10.20 -5.33 -20.68
CA ALA A 196 8.85 -5.23 -21.22
C ALA A 196 7.81 -6.03 -20.41
N VAL A 197 8.03 -7.34 -20.25
CA VAL A 197 7.12 -8.22 -19.51
C VAL A 197 7.00 -7.81 -18.04
N THR A 198 8.12 -7.42 -17.41
CA THR A 198 8.16 -6.98 -16.01
C THR A 198 7.30 -5.74 -15.77
N ILE A 199 7.27 -4.80 -16.71
CA ILE A 199 6.45 -3.58 -16.62
C ILE A 199 5.15 -3.66 -17.43
N GLY A 200 4.72 -4.86 -17.81
CA GLY A 200 3.38 -5.13 -18.37
C GLY A 200 3.24 -4.94 -19.88
N PHE A 201 4.32 -4.71 -20.63
CA PHE A 201 4.33 -4.66 -22.09
C PHE A 201 4.53 -6.07 -22.71
N ASN A 202 4.12 -6.22 -23.96
CA ASN A 202 4.30 -7.41 -24.76
C ASN A 202 5.65 -7.39 -25.49
N ASP A 203 6.56 -8.29 -25.13
CA ASP A 203 7.90 -8.40 -25.72
C ASP A 203 7.94 -9.01 -27.14
N SER A 204 6.78 -9.45 -27.66
CA SER A 204 6.69 -10.06 -29.00
C SER A 204 6.43 -9.07 -30.14
N VAL A 205 6.24 -7.78 -29.83
CA VAL A 205 6.00 -6.67 -30.75
C VAL A 205 6.82 -5.44 -30.34
N ASP A 206 7.13 -4.57 -31.31
CA ASP A 206 7.68 -3.24 -31.00
C ASP A 206 6.52 -2.23 -30.95
N GLU A 207 6.67 -1.22 -30.11
CA GLU A 207 5.72 -0.11 -30.02
C GLU A 207 6.18 1.03 -30.93
N THR A 208 5.34 1.41 -31.90
CA THR A 208 5.68 2.43 -32.92
C THR A 208 4.47 3.29 -33.27
N GLY A 209 4.73 4.46 -33.87
CA GLY A 209 3.75 5.35 -34.47
C GLY A 209 3.13 6.40 -33.56
N VAL A 210 3.44 6.42 -32.25
CA VAL A 210 2.99 7.44 -31.29
C VAL A 210 4.10 7.81 -30.29
N THR A 211 3.84 8.75 -29.39
CA THR A 211 4.77 9.20 -28.35
C THR A 211 4.36 8.78 -26.94
N SER A 212 3.30 7.99 -26.80
CA SER A 212 2.75 7.53 -25.51
C SER A 212 2.23 6.11 -25.66
N TYR A 213 2.69 5.21 -24.79
CA TYR A 213 2.31 3.80 -24.78
C TYR A 213 1.94 3.36 -23.38
N ALA A 214 0.76 2.73 -23.26
CA ALA A 214 0.35 2.03 -22.06
C ALA A 214 0.64 0.53 -22.22
N GLY A 215 1.07 -0.13 -21.15
CA GLY A 215 1.35 -1.57 -21.15
C GLY A 215 0.14 -2.41 -21.59
N ASP A 216 0.42 -3.51 -22.27
CA ASP A 216 -0.60 -4.44 -22.78
C ASP A 216 -1.36 -5.15 -21.67
N ASN A 217 -0.64 -5.55 -20.61
CA ASN A 217 -1.09 -6.38 -19.52
C ASN A 217 -1.03 -5.63 -18.19
N LYS A 218 -1.77 -6.15 -17.22
CA LYS A 218 -1.58 -5.70 -15.84
C LYS A 218 -0.24 -6.22 -15.31
N VAL A 219 0.45 -5.42 -14.52
CA VAL A 219 1.68 -5.84 -13.86
C VAL A 219 1.33 -6.73 -12.68
N VAL A 220 2.00 -7.88 -12.60
CA VAL A 220 1.91 -8.76 -11.43
C VAL A 220 2.81 -8.19 -10.34
N LEU A 221 2.23 -7.81 -9.20
CA LEU A 221 2.93 -7.26 -8.04
C LEU A 221 3.20 -8.33 -6.98
N ILE A 222 2.27 -9.29 -6.83
CA ILE A 222 2.39 -10.37 -5.85
C ILE A 222 1.81 -11.65 -6.47
N THR A 223 2.55 -12.75 -6.40
CA THR A 223 2.06 -14.08 -6.76
C THR A 223 1.84 -14.92 -5.51
N ILE A 224 0.61 -15.42 -5.34
CA ILE A 224 0.25 -16.38 -4.31
C ILE A 224 0.09 -17.76 -4.95
N ASP A 225 0.75 -18.77 -4.39
CA ASP A 225 0.71 -20.15 -4.85
C ASP A 225 0.60 -21.13 -3.67
N ASP A 226 0.64 -22.44 -3.94
CA ASP A 226 0.49 -23.48 -2.92
C ASP A 226 1.62 -23.51 -1.88
N THR A 227 2.69 -22.73 -2.07
CA THR A 227 3.83 -22.64 -1.16
C THR A 227 3.71 -21.47 -0.17
N ASN A 228 2.95 -20.42 -0.51
CA ASN A 228 2.85 -19.18 0.28
C ASN A 228 1.41 -18.72 0.59
N ASN A 229 0.40 -19.57 0.35
CA ASN A 229 -1.01 -19.23 0.49
C ASN A 229 -1.66 -19.49 1.86
N LYS A 230 -0.90 -19.65 2.95
CA LYS A 230 -1.45 -19.99 4.27
C LYS A 230 -1.09 -18.97 5.34
N LEU A 231 -2.07 -18.65 6.19
CA LEU A 231 -1.92 -17.84 7.39
C LEU A 231 -2.41 -18.63 8.60
N ASP A 232 -1.52 -18.92 9.55
CA ASP A 232 -1.85 -19.60 10.79
C ASP A 232 -2.09 -18.60 11.93
N PHE A 233 -3.13 -18.84 12.73
CA PHE A 233 -3.51 -17.95 13.83
C PHE A 233 -4.22 -18.70 14.96
N SER A 234 -4.34 -18.05 16.12
CA SER A 234 -5.15 -18.51 17.24
C SER A 234 -5.88 -17.33 17.86
N GLU A 235 -7.08 -17.56 18.38
CA GLU A 235 -7.93 -16.54 18.97
C GLU A 235 -8.02 -16.74 20.48
N VAL A 236 -8.15 -15.64 21.24
CA VAL A 236 -8.40 -15.69 22.68
C VAL A 236 -9.80 -15.16 22.96
N ASN A 237 -10.64 -15.96 23.62
CA ASN A 237 -11.99 -15.53 23.97
C ASN A 237 -12.01 -14.62 25.21
N ALA A 238 -13.19 -14.09 25.56
CA ALA A 238 -13.38 -13.21 26.71
C ALA A 238 -13.02 -13.84 28.08
N ALA A 239 -12.92 -15.18 28.14
CA ALA A 239 -12.48 -15.93 29.32
C ALA A 239 -10.97 -16.18 29.35
N GLY A 240 -10.20 -15.68 28.38
CA GLY A 240 -8.76 -15.86 28.29
C GLY A 240 -8.34 -17.25 27.76
N LEU A 241 -9.26 -18.01 27.17
CA LEU A 241 -8.96 -19.31 26.60
C LEU A 241 -8.58 -19.17 25.13
N ASN A 242 -7.45 -19.78 24.76
CA ASN A 242 -7.00 -19.86 23.38
C ASN A 242 -7.81 -20.90 22.60
N SER A 243 -8.12 -20.63 21.34
CA SER A 243 -8.55 -21.63 20.37
C SER A 243 -7.41 -22.62 20.10
N SER A 244 -7.72 -23.75 19.45
CA SER A 244 -6.69 -24.48 18.70
C SER A 244 -6.14 -23.60 17.57
N GLU A 245 -5.00 -23.97 17.02
CA GLU A 245 -4.48 -23.34 15.80
C GLU A 245 -5.52 -23.43 14.66
N LEU A 246 -5.66 -22.33 13.94
CA LEU A 246 -6.53 -22.16 12.79
C LEU A 246 -5.67 -21.75 11.60
N THR A 247 -6.04 -22.20 10.40
CA THR A 247 -5.36 -21.84 9.16
C THR A 247 -6.35 -21.20 8.20
N ALA A 248 -6.05 -19.99 7.73
CA ALA A 248 -6.70 -19.38 6.58
C ALA A 248 -5.90 -19.67 5.32
N THR A 249 -6.60 -19.90 4.20
CA THR A 249 -5.98 -20.07 2.87
C THR A 249 -6.33 -18.90 1.98
N ILE A 250 -5.30 -18.25 1.43
CA ILE A 250 -5.43 -17.17 0.44
C ILE A 250 -5.62 -17.82 -0.93
N ALA A 251 -6.46 -17.23 -1.78
CA ALA A 251 -6.63 -17.74 -3.14
C ALA A 251 -5.29 -17.64 -3.90
N GLY A 252 -4.90 -18.71 -4.59
CA GLY A 252 -3.74 -18.65 -5.47
C GLY A 252 -4.03 -17.78 -6.70
N GLY A 253 -3.00 -17.08 -7.18
CA GLY A 253 -3.08 -16.24 -8.37
C GLY A 253 -2.09 -15.08 -8.35
N ASP A 254 -2.10 -14.35 -9.45
CA ASP A 254 -1.34 -13.12 -9.63
C ASP A 254 -2.21 -11.92 -9.23
N TYR A 255 -1.66 -11.07 -8.38
CA TYR A 255 -2.28 -9.86 -7.85
C TYR A 255 -1.60 -8.64 -8.45
N THR A 256 -2.42 -7.74 -9.00
CA THR A 256 -2.00 -6.59 -9.83
C THR A 256 -2.54 -5.28 -9.28
#